data_AF-A0A1D7V451-F1
#
_entry.id   AF-A0A1D7V451-F1
#
_cell.length_a   1.000
_cell.length_b   1.000
_cell.length_c   1.000
_cell.angle_alpha   90.00
_cell.angle_beta   90.00
_cell.angle_gamma   90.00
#
_symmetry.space_group_name_H-M   'P 1'
#
loop_
_entity.id
_entity.type
_entity.pdbx_description
1 polymer ?
#
loop_
_entity_poly.entity_id
_entity_poly.type
_entity_poly.pdbx_seq_one_letter_code
_entity_poly.pdbx_strand_id
1 'polypeptide(L)'
;MEILSFKKDFGRITREMTIIIAISLIFGISCGKDKTEEGSASSENSKGIGPVASVSLAALDETLANKGKKQFEAKCSACHKFEEKVVGPALAGVTNRRTPEWIMNMILNPVEMTQKDPIAQGLLAEHLTQMTFQNVQESEAREILEYFRKMDSKK
;
A
#
# COMPACT_ATOMS: atom_id res chain seq x y z
N MET A 1 -59.23 0.94 5.22
CA MET A 1 -59.07 2.40 5.05
C MET A 1 -57.65 2.77 5.45
N GLU A 2 -56.64 2.32 4.68
CA GLU A 2 -55.22 2.51 5.05
C GLU A 2 -54.26 2.43 3.83
N ILE A 3 -54.77 2.60 2.61
CA ILE A 3 -53.96 2.45 1.36
C ILE A 3 -53.85 3.79 0.60
N LEU A 4 -54.55 4.84 1.05
CA LEU A 4 -54.64 6.13 0.36
C LEU A 4 -53.65 7.20 0.85
N SER A 5 -52.90 6.95 1.94
CA SER A 5 -51.94 7.93 2.47
C SER A 5 -50.58 7.86 1.77
N PHE A 6 -50.13 6.67 1.33
CA PHE A 6 -48.78 6.45 0.81
C PHE A 6 -48.53 7.07 -0.57
N LYS A 7 -49.57 7.24 -1.40
CA LYS A 7 -49.45 7.88 -2.73
C LYS A 7 -49.32 9.40 -2.68
N LYS A 8 -49.65 10.04 -1.55
CA LYS A 8 -49.68 11.50 -1.43
C LYS A 8 -48.31 12.10 -1.09
N ASP A 9 -47.40 11.29 -0.56
CA ASP A 9 -46.06 11.72 -0.15
C ASP A 9 -45.02 11.60 -1.28
N PHE A 10 -45.22 10.71 -2.26
CA PHE A 10 -44.28 10.56 -3.39
C PHE A 10 -44.32 11.73 -4.38
N GLY A 11 -45.49 12.35 -4.59
CA GLY A 11 -45.66 13.48 -5.52
C GLY A 11 -45.23 14.85 -4.99
N ARG A 12 -44.85 14.94 -3.70
CA ARG A 12 -44.41 16.18 -3.06
C ARG A 12 -42.87 16.30 -3.03
N ILE A 13 -42.16 15.18 -3.17
CA ILE A 13 -40.69 15.11 -3.20
C ILE A 13 -40.16 15.47 -4.59
N THR A 14 -40.93 15.22 -5.66
CA THR A 14 -40.52 15.50 -7.05
C THR A 14 -40.62 16.98 -7.46
N ARG A 15 -40.99 17.89 -6.55
CA ARG A 15 -41.14 19.34 -6.86
C ARG A 15 -40.07 20.23 -6.22
N GLU A 16 -39.29 19.71 -5.28
CA GLU A 16 -38.21 20.46 -4.61
C GLU A 16 -36.81 20.19 -5.23
N MET A 17 -36.70 19.21 -6.12
CA MET A 17 -35.42 18.83 -6.77
C MET A 17 -35.10 19.60 -8.07
N THR A 18 -35.93 20.56 -8.47
CA THR A 18 -35.78 21.27 -9.77
C THR A 18 -35.29 22.73 -9.60
N ILE A 19 -35.02 23.20 -8.38
CA ILE A 19 -34.66 24.61 -8.07
C ILE A 19 -33.21 24.75 -7.54
N ILE A 20 -32.32 23.80 -7.82
CA ILE A 20 -30.87 23.93 -7.53
C ILE A 20 -30.03 23.72 -8.80
N ILE A 21 -30.58 24.07 -9.98
CA ILE A 21 -29.85 24.00 -11.28
C ILE A 21 -29.57 25.40 -11.86
N ALA A 22 -29.94 26.50 -11.20
CA ALA A 22 -29.93 27.83 -11.84
C ALA A 22 -29.22 28.97 -11.06
N ILE A 23 -28.32 28.69 -10.11
CA ILE A 23 -27.57 29.77 -9.43
C ILE A 23 -26.08 29.46 -9.39
N SER A 24 -25.32 30.26 -10.14
CA SER A 24 -23.86 30.48 -10.11
C SER A 24 -23.09 30.01 -11.35
N LEU A 25 -23.59 30.43 -12.52
CA LEU A 25 -22.89 30.43 -13.80
C LEU A 25 -21.94 31.64 -13.99
N ILE A 26 -21.42 32.23 -12.92
CA ILE A 26 -20.52 33.40 -13.01
C ILE A 26 -19.55 33.39 -11.81
N PHE A 27 -18.41 32.73 -11.92
CA PHE A 27 -17.19 33.17 -11.22
C PHE A 27 -15.95 32.53 -11.86
N GLY A 28 -15.11 33.38 -12.46
CA GLY A 28 -13.66 33.20 -12.39
C GLY A 28 -13.00 32.35 -13.46
N ILE A 29 -12.75 32.97 -14.61
CA ILE A 29 -11.52 32.75 -15.37
C ILE A 29 -10.35 32.98 -14.40
N SER A 30 -9.69 31.90 -13.96
CA SER A 30 -8.34 31.99 -13.38
C SER A 30 -7.53 30.80 -13.85
N CYS A 31 -6.73 31.07 -14.86
CA CYS A 31 -5.74 30.15 -15.42
C CYS A 31 -4.59 30.04 -14.40
N GLY A 32 -4.70 29.08 -13.48
CA GLY A 32 -3.61 28.64 -12.61
C GLY A 32 -3.15 27.27 -13.08
N LYS A 33 -2.25 27.24 -14.07
CA LYS A 33 -1.60 26.02 -14.56
C LYS A 33 -0.46 25.65 -13.62
N ASP A 34 -0.78 25.28 -12.38
CA ASP A 34 0.17 24.54 -11.56
C ASP A 34 -0.01 23.06 -11.88
N LYS A 35 0.79 22.63 -12.87
CA LYS A 35 1.15 21.24 -13.01
C LYS A 35 1.94 20.86 -11.77
N THR A 36 1.27 20.32 -10.76
CA THR A 36 1.93 19.45 -9.81
C THR A 36 2.48 18.29 -10.63
N GLU A 37 3.81 18.27 -10.76
CA GLU A 37 4.54 17.14 -11.27
C GLU A 37 4.27 15.95 -10.35
N GLU A 38 3.26 15.14 -10.70
CA GLU A 38 3.30 13.72 -10.38
C GLU A 38 4.46 13.13 -11.18
N GLY A 39 5.62 13.18 -10.56
CA GLY A 39 6.80 12.50 -11.03
C GLY A 39 6.48 11.02 -11.19
N SER A 40 6.41 10.59 -12.44
CA SER A 40 6.60 9.20 -12.84
C SER A 40 8.01 8.79 -12.40
N ALA A 41 8.16 8.47 -11.11
CA ALA A 41 9.26 7.69 -10.63
C ALA A 41 9.12 6.34 -11.33
N SER A 42 10.09 6.01 -12.18
CA SER A 42 10.27 4.68 -12.74
C SER A 42 9.98 3.64 -11.65
N SER A 43 9.10 2.67 -11.91
CA SER A 43 8.66 1.61 -10.98
C SER A 43 9.79 0.93 -10.20
N GLU A 44 11.02 0.98 -10.69
CA GLU A 44 12.20 0.36 -10.07
C GLU A 44 12.77 1.13 -8.87
N ASN A 45 12.46 2.43 -8.72
CA ASN A 45 13.01 3.28 -7.66
C ASN A 45 11.96 3.80 -6.67
N SER A 46 10.72 3.29 -6.71
CA SER A 46 9.69 3.66 -5.73
C SER A 46 10.15 3.28 -4.32
N LYS A 47 9.92 4.17 -3.35
CA LYS A 47 10.10 3.92 -1.90
C LYS A 47 8.81 3.46 -1.22
N GLY A 48 7.69 3.44 -1.95
CA GLY A 48 6.38 3.16 -1.40
C GLY A 48 5.84 4.31 -0.53
N ILE A 49 4.84 3.99 0.28
CA ILE A 49 4.07 4.91 1.12
C ILE A 49 4.16 4.41 2.56
N GLY A 50 4.89 5.14 3.39
CA GLY A 50 5.06 4.77 4.80
C GLY A 50 6.12 5.60 5.50
N PRO A 51 6.46 5.24 6.75
CA PRO A 51 7.34 6.03 7.61
C PRO A 51 8.81 6.01 7.18
N VAL A 52 9.23 5.06 6.34
CA VAL A 52 10.64 4.86 5.99
C VAL A 52 10.98 5.66 4.73
N ALA A 53 11.62 6.82 4.92
CA ALA A 53 12.02 7.71 3.83
C ALA A 53 13.40 7.38 3.22
N SER A 54 14.29 6.75 3.99
CA SER A 54 15.64 6.40 3.54
C SER A 54 16.23 5.26 4.36
N VAL A 55 16.97 4.36 3.71
CA VAL A 55 17.73 3.30 4.35
C VAL A 55 19.16 3.31 3.84
N SER A 56 20.13 3.39 4.76
CA SER A 56 21.54 3.20 4.43
C SER A 56 21.93 1.74 4.62
N LEU A 57 22.49 1.12 3.58
CA LEU A 57 22.96 -0.26 3.60
C LEU A 57 24.49 -0.30 3.57
N ALA A 58 25.08 -0.96 4.56
CA ALA A 58 26.49 -1.30 4.59
C ALA A 58 26.71 -2.75 4.09
N ALA A 59 27.90 -3.29 4.36
CA ALA A 59 28.13 -4.74 4.24
C ALA A 59 27.08 -5.54 5.02
N LEU A 60 26.84 -6.78 4.59
CA LEU A 60 25.87 -7.65 5.22
C LEU A 60 26.23 -7.88 6.70
N ASP A 61 25.29 -7.60 7.60
CA ASP A 61 25.42 -7.87 9.04
C ASP A 61 24.73 -9.19 9.40
N GLU A 62 25.55 -10.21 9.66
CA GLU A 62 25.11 -11.55 10.03
C GLU A 62 24.30 -11.58 11.35
N THR A 63 24.65 -10.73 12.31
CA THR A 63 23.96 -10.68 13.61
C THR A 63 22.57 -10.08 13.41
N LEU A 64 22.47 -9.00 12.65
CA LEU A 64 21.21 -8.34 12.33
C LEU A 64 20.32 -9.27 11.48
N ALA A 65 20.88 -9.96 10.48
CA ALA A 65 20.15 -10.94 9.69
C ALA A 65 19.62 -12.12 10.52
N ASN A 66 20.36 -12.57 11.54
CA ASN A 66 19.90 -13.64 12.44
C ASN A 66 18.75 -13.16 13.35
N LYS A 67 18.71 -11.89 13.76
CA LYS A 67 17.53 -11.31 14.41
C LYS A 67 16.35 -11.25 13.45
N GLY A 68 16.59 -10.79 12.23
CA GLY A 68 15.59 -10.75 11.16
C GLY A 68 14.96 -12.10 10.85
N LYS A 69 15.75 -13.18 10.86
CA LYS A 69 15.25 -14.55 10.71
C LYS A 69 14.22 -14.90 11.78
N LYS A 70 14.50 -14.57 13.05
CA LYS A 70 13.57 -14.83 14.16
C LYS A 70 12.26 -14.04 14.01
N GLN A 71 12.38 -12.77 13.61
CA GLN A 71 11.21 -11.92 13.35
C GLN A 71 10.38 -12.48 12.17
N PHE A 72 11.04 -12.88 11.09
CA PHE A 72 10.39 -13.49 9.93
C PHE A 72 9.67 -14.79 10.29
N GLU A 73 10.32 -15.67 11.05
CA GLU A 73 9.74 -16.93 11.51
C GLU A 73 8.47 -16.68 12.34
N ALA A 74 8.52 -15.72 13.27
CA ALA A 74 7.40 -15.41 14.16
C ALA A 74 6.24 -14.68 13.46
N LYS A 75 6.54 -13.76 12.52
CA LYS A 75 5.55 -12.79 12.01
C LYS A 75 5.21 -12.94 10.52
N CYS A 76 6.00 -13.66 9.73
CA CYS A 76 5.86 -13.67 8.27
C CYS A 76 5.75 -15.09 7.66
N SER A 77 6.36 -16.08 8.30
CA SER A 77 6.58 -17.42 7.72
C SER A 77 5.32 -18.26 7.51
N ALA A 78 4.20 -17.86 8.14
CA ALA A 78 2.88 -18.45 7.92
C ALA A 78 2.33 -18.12 6.53
N CYS A 79 2.69 -16.97 5.97
CA CYS A 79 2.16 -16.48 4.70
C CYS A 79 3.19 -16.49 3.56
N HIS A 80 4.48 -16.34 3.89
CA HIS A 80 5.55 -16.23 2.90
C HIS A 80 6.60 -17.33 3.03
N LYS A 81 7.07 -17.78 1.88
CA LYS A 81 8.28 -18.60 1.70
C LYS A 81 9.21 -17.92 0.71
N PHE A 82 10.45 -18.38 0.64
CA PHE A 82 11.42 -17.83 -0.30
C PHE A 82 11.21 -18.35 -1.72
N GLU A 83 10.99 -19.65 -1.89
CA GLU A 83 11.03 -20.29 -3.21
C GLU A 83 9.64 -20.48 -3.83
N GLU A 84 8.58 -20.40 -3.04
CA GLU A 84 7.22 -20.66 -3.50
C GLU A 84 6.21 -19.66 -2.95
N LYS A 85 5.11 -19.50 -3.69
CA LYS A 85 3.93 -18.78 -3.24
C LYS A 85 3.16 -19.67 -2.27
N VAL A 86 2.73 -19.11 -1.15
CA VAL A 86 1.79 -19.76 -0.22
C VAL A 86 0.51 -18.92 -0.17
N VAL A 87 0.41 -18.02 0.82
CA VAL A 87 -0.63 -16.99 0.85
C VAL A 87 -0.11 -15.75 0.13
N GLY A 88 1.07 -15.28 0.52
CA GLY A 88 1.79 -14.22 -0.14
C GLY A 88 2.77 -14.75 -1.21
N PRO A 89 3.33 -13.85 -2.04
CA PRO A 89 4.32 -14.20 -3.05
C PRO A 89 5.61 -14.77 -2.46
N ALA A 90 6.33 -15.50 -3.30
CA ALA A 90 7.69 -15.94 -3.04
C ALA A 90 8.64 -14.73 -2.84
N LEU A 91 9.51 -14.81 -1.83
CA LEU A 91 10.38 -13.70 -1.44
C LEU A 91 11.79 -13.76 -2.02
N ALA A 92 12.24 -14.86 -2.62
CA ALA A 92 13.56 -14.95 -3.23
C ALA A 92 13.76 -13.85 -4.27
N GLY A 93 14.87 -13.13 -4.18
CA GLY A 93 15.23 -12.00 -5.02
C GLY A 93 14.45 -10.71 -4.76
N VAL A 94 13.66 -10.61 -3.68
CA VAL A 94 12.86 -9.40 -3.39
C VAL A 94 13.74 -8.16 -3.25
N THR A 95 14.95 -8.28 -2.70
CA THR A 95 15.87 -7.14 -2.57
C THR A 95 16.49 -6.71 -3.88
N ASN A 96 16.37 -7.52 -4.93
CA ASN A 96 16.77 -7.18 -6.30
C ASN A 96 15.61 -6.53 -7.07
N ARG A 97 14.36 -6.77 -6.64
CA ARG A 97 13.15 -6.26 -7.31
C ARG A 97 12.61 -4.96 -6.70
N ARG A 98 12.94 -4.66 -5.44
CA ARG A 98 12.34 -3.57 -4.67
C ARG A 98 13.40 -2.84 -3.85
N THR A 99 13.20 -1.54 -3.66
CA THR A 99 14.07 -0.75 -2.80
C THR A 99 13.95 -1.18 -1.33
N PRO A 100 15.01 -0.99 -0.52
CA PRO A 100 14.96 -1.22 0.92
C PRO A 100 13.80 -0.52 1.63
N GLU A 101 13.56 0.74 1.26
CA GLU A 101 12.48 1.58 1.78
C GLU A 101 11.12 0.99 1.45
N TRP A 102 10.91 0.57 0.20
CA TRP A 102 9.64 -0.02 -0.23
C TRP A 102 9.35 -1.31 0.52
N ILE A 103 10.36 -2.17 0.71
CA ILE A 103 10.20 -3.43 1.48
C ILE A 103 9.79 -3.11 2.93
N MET A 104 10.49 -2.18 3.58
CA MET A 104 10.17 -1.82 4.96
C MET A 104 8.80 -1.14 5.07
N ASN A 105 8.44 -0.25 4.14
CA ASN A 105 7.12 0.39 4.11
C ASN A 105 5.99 -0.61 3.84
N MET A 106 6.21 -1.62 2.99
CA MET A 106 5.24 -2.71 2.81
C MET A 106 5.03 -3.51 4.09
N ILE A 107 6.07 -3.75 4.89
CA ILE A 107 5.98 -4.45 6.17
C ILE A 107 5.25 -3.59 7.23
N LEU A 108 5.56 -2.29 7.28
CA LEU A 108 5.09 -1.37 8.32
C LEU A 108 3.71 -0.76 8.03
N ASN A 109 3.34 -0.64 6.74
CA ASN A 109 2.13 0.03 6.30
C ASN A 109 1.39 -0.73 5.17
N PRO A 110 1.15 -2.05 5.31
CA PRO A 110 0.70 -2.88 4.19
C PRO A 110 -0.68 -2.48 3.64
N VAL A 111 -1.59 -1.98 4.48
CA VAL A 111 -2.95 -1.60 4.07
C VAL A 111 -2.95 -0.38 3.16
N GLU A 112 -2.30 0.71 3.59
CA GLU A 112 -2.23 1.92 2.78
C GLU A 112 -1.38 1.70 1.52
N MET A 113 -0.30 0.92 1.62
CA MET A 113 0.47 0.48 0.46
C MET A 113 -0.43 -0.16 -0.59
N THR A 114 -1.20 -1.18 -0.22
CA THR A 114 -2.13 -1.84 -1.17
C THR A 114 -3.29 -0.97 -1.64
N GLN A 115 -3.56 0.16 -0.99
CA GLN A 115 -4.58 1.11 -1.42
C GLN A 115 -4.05 2.17 -2.38
N LYS A 116 -2.76 2.53 -2.31
CA LYS A 116 -2.22 3.73 -2.97
C LYS A 116 -0.92 3.51 -3.75
N ASP A 117 -0.07 2.56 -3.36
CA ASP A 117 1.15 2.25 -4.10
C ASP A 117 0.80 1.32 -5.29
N PRO A 118 1.07 1.71 -6.55
CA PRO A 118 0.64 0.93 -7.72
C PRO A 118 1.20 -0.49 -7.76
N ILE A 119 2.40 -0.71 -7.23
CA ILE A 119 3.02 -2.03 -7.19
C ILE A 119 2.29 -2.91 -6.16
N ALA A 120 2.05 -2.40 -4.96
CA ALA A 120 1.31 -3.12 -3.92
C ALA A 120 -0.15 -3.36 -4.31
N GLN A 121 -0.81 -2.43 -5.01
CA GLN A 121 -2.13 -2.63 -5.61
C GLN A 121 -2.13 -3.81 -6.59
N GLY A 122 -1.12 -3.88 -7.47
CA GLY A 122 -0.97 -4.99 -8.41
C GLY A 122 -0.77 -6.34 -7.70
N LEU A 123 0.06 -6.36 -6.65
CA LEU A 123 0.26 -7.56 -5.83
C LEU A 123 -1.03 -8.00 -5.12
N LEU A 124 -1.82 -7.06 -4.61
CA LEU A 124 -3.12 -7.38 -4.02
C LEU A 124 -4.09 -7.94 -5.07
N ALA A 125 -4.12 -7.38 -6.28
CA ALA A 125 -4.96 -7.88 -7.36
C ALA A 125 -4.58 -9.30 -7.81
N GLU A 126 -3.29 -9.65 -7.76
CA GLU A 126 -2.80 -10.98 -8.13
C GLU A 126 -3.01 -12.03 -7.03
N HIS A 127 -2.81 -11.63 -5.77
CA HIS A 127 -2.81 -12.56 -4.64
C HIS A 127 -4.12 -12.58 -3.86
N LEU A 128 -5.01 -11.62 -4.10
CA LEU A 128 -6.37 -11.51 -3.58
C LEU A 128 -6.49 -11.55 -2.05
N THR A 129 -5.35 -11.42 -1.34
CA THR A 129 -5.28 -11.48 0.11
C THR A 129 -4.58 -10.24 0.63
N GLN A 130 -5.26 -9.49 1.49
CA GLN A 130 -4.70 -8.32 2.13
C GLN A 130 -3.63 -8.73 3.15
N MET A 131 -2.40 -8.25 2.96
CA MET A 131 -1.40 -8.31 4.02
C MET A 131 -1.84 -7.38 5.15
N THR A 132 -1.93 -7.90 6.38
CA THR A 132 -2.25 -7.12 7.57
C THR A 132 -0.97 -6.70 8.29
N PHE A 133 -1.01 -5.60 9.03
CA PHE A 133 0.12 -5.15 9.83
C PHE A 133 0.39 -6.14 10.99
N GLN A 134 1.61 -6.67 11.07
CA GLN A 134 2.00 -7.73 12.01
C GLN A 134 2.59 -7.22 13.32
N ASN A 135 2.28 -5.98 13.72
CA ASN A 135 2.84 -5.33 14.91
C ASN A 135 4.38 -5.35 14.89
N VAL A 136 4.95 -4.86 13.79
CA VAL A 136 6.39 -4.79 13.53
C VAL A 136 6.87 -3.37 13.80
N GLN A 137 7.90 -3.22 14.62
CA GLN A 137 8.57 -1.93 14.82
C GLN A 137 9.55 -1.65 13.66
N GLU A 138 9.86 -0.38 13.39
CA GLU A 138 10.78 -0.02 12.30
C GLU A 138 12.16 -0.72 12.42
N SER A 139 12.69 -0.86 13.63
CA SER A 139 13.93 -1.60 13.89
C SER A 139 13.82 -3.09 13.54
N GLU A 140 12.69 -3.72 13.83
CA GLU A 140 12.42 -5.12 13.46
C GLU A 140 12.24 -5.26 11.94
N ALA A 141 11.61 -4.27 11.27
CA ALA A 141 11.53 -4.25 9.82
C ALA A 141 12.92 -4.15 9.18
N ARG A 142 13.83 -3.37 9.78
CA ARG A 142 15.23 -3.29 9.36
C ARG A 142 15.97 -4.62 9.56
N GLU A 143 15.70 -5.33 10.66
CA GLU A 143 16.22 -6.68 10.90
C GLU A 143 15.72 -7.67 9.83
N ILE A 144 14.41 -7.69 9.55
CA ILE A 144 13.79 -8.55 8.52
C ILE A 144 14.38 -8.26 7.14
N LEU A 145 14.56 -6.98 6.79
CA LEU A 145 15.22 -6.58 5.55
C LEU A 145 16.64 -7.16 5.44
N GLU A 146 17.43 -7.14 6.52
CA GLU A 146 18.78 -7.73 6.50
C GLU A 146 18.73 -9.24 6.28
N TYR A 147 17.74 -9.92 6.85
CA TYR A 147 17.50 -11.33 6.58
C TYR A 147 17.17 -11.57 5.11
N PHE A 148 16.33 -10.74 4.48
CA PHE A 148 16.06 -10.85 3.04
C PHE A 148 17.32 -10.66 2.21
N ARG A 149 18.16 -9.65 2.54
CA ARG A 149 19.46 -9.45 1.89
C ARG A 149 20.39 -10.67 2.01
N LYS A 150 20.42 -11.30 3.19
CA LYS A 150 21.20 -12.54 3.42
C LYS A 150 20.67 -13.73 2.62
N MET A 151 19.37 -13.81 2.41
CA MET A 151 18.77 -14.90 1.64
C MET A 151 19.01 -14.70 0.14
N ASP A 152 18.93 -13.46 -0.34
CA ASP A 152 19.13 -13.11 -1.74
C ASP A 152 20.63 -13.07 -2.15
N SER A 153 21.56 -13.09 -1.19
CA SER A 153 23.00 -13.19 -1.46
C SER A 153 23.50 -14.62 -1.65
N LYS A 154 22.70 -15.62 -1.29
CA LYS A 154 23.00 -17.03 -1.51
C LYS A 154 22.63 -17.39 -2.96
N LYS A 155 23.64 -17.61 -3.80
CA LYS A 155 23.48 -18.09 -5.17
C LYS A 155 23.26 -19.59 -5.21
#